data_AF-A0A813XIC5-F1
#
_entry.id   AF-A0A813XIC5-F1
#
_cell.length_a   1.000
_cell.length_b   1.000
_cell.length_c   1.000
_cell.angle_alpha   90.00
_cell.angle_beta   90.00
_cell.angle_gamma   90.00
#
_symmetry.space_group_name_H-M   'P 1'
#
loop_
_entity.id
_entity.type
_entity.pdbx_description
1 polymer ?
#
loop_
_entity_poly.entity_id
_entity_poly.type
_entity_poly.pdbx_seq_one_letter_code
_entity_poly.pdbx_strand_id
1 'polypeptide(L)'
;MGLSWLAARTIIKQAYKTVGTDGLLSLSDLSFHSSKSIEHDGSLSRLDAALSNNQQGKFNQERFNKFLSFSKDGKFLTTEDVAAARLYFKADSHANNPQCLWNQSIEKAMWTEAAILLYILGKHGRVSIEDTKSADEPSYFQENTQTVMQCRTI
;
A
#
# COMPACT_ATOMS: atom_id res chain seq x y z
N MET A 1 10.98 14.31 -8.05
CA MET A 1 12.14 13.75 -7.33
C MET A 1 11.92 12.24 -7.26
N GLY A 2 12.91 11.42 -7.61
CA GLY A 2 12.76 9.95 -7.63
C GLY A 2 12.89 9.32 -6.23
N LEU A 3 12.41 8.08 -6.07
CA LEU A 3 12.69 7.27 -4.87
C LEU A 3 14.20 7.03 -4.76
N SER A 4 14.77 7.14 -3.56
CA SER A 4 16.20 6.84 -3.38
C SER A 4 16.48 5.35 -3.65
N TRP A 5 17.67 5.05 -4.19
CA TRP A 5 18.11 3.67 -4.43
C TRP A 5 18.04 2.79 -3.17
N LEU A 6 18.33 3.37 -2.00
CA LEU A 6 18.28 2.65 -0.72
C LEU A 6 16.85 2.24 -0.33
N ALA A 7 15.88 3.13 -0.55
CA ALA A 7 14.46 2.83 -0.34
C ALA A 7 13.98 1.75 -1.32
N ALA A 8 14.29 1.91 -2.61
CA ALA A 8 13.93 0.94 -3.64
C ALA A 8 14.51 -0.46 -3.36
N ARG A 9 15.79 -0.55 -2.98
CA ARG A 9 16.45 -1.83 -2.64
C ARG A 9 15.80 -2.54 -1.46
N THR A 10 15.28 -1.79 -0.48
CA THR A 10 14.61 -2.37 0.69
C THR A 10 13.26 -2.97 0.31
N ILE A 11 12.48 -2.26 -0.51
CA ILE A 11 11.18 -2.73 -1.03
C ILE A 11 11.38 -3.97 -1.89
N ILE A 12 12.35 -3.95 -2.81
CA ILE A 12 12.67 -5.08 -3.69
C ILE A 12 13.03 -6.33 -2.87
N LYS A 13 13.88 -6.21 -1.84
CA LYS A 13 14.21 -7.34 -0.95
C LYS A 13 13.00 -7.92 -0.23
N GLN A 14 12.02 -7.09 0.12
CA GLN A 14 10.80 -7.55 0.77
C GLN A 14 9.86 -8.22 -0.23
N ALA A 15 9.73 -7.68 -1.44
CA ALA A 15 9.00 -8.30 -2.54
C ALA A 15 9.60 -9.66 -2.93
N TYR A 16 10.93 -9.84 -2.89
CA TYR A 16 11.54 -11.14 -3.16
C TYR A 16 11.12 -12.24 -2.18
N LYS A 17 10.65 -11.91 -0.97
CA LYS A 17 10.13 -12.89 -0.01
C LYS A 17 8.74 -13.40 -0.37
N THR A 18 8.07 -12.77 -1.34
CA THR A 18 6.74 -13.17 -1.82
C THR A 18 6.80 -13.90 -3.17
N VAL A 19 7.99 -14.11 -3.72
CA VAL A 19 8.19 -14.73 -5.05
C VAL A 19 7.86 -16.22 -5.02
N GLY A 20 7.20 -16.71 -6.08
CA GLY A 20 7.02 -18.13 -6.35
C GLY A 20 8.34 -18.88 -6.60
N THR A 21 8.27 -20.17 -6.92
CA THR A 21 9.44 -21.06 -7.03
C THR A 21 10.40 -20.74 -8.18
N ASP A 22 10.04 -19.81 -9.07
CA ASP A 22 10.64 -19.70 -10.41
C ASP A 22 11.57 -18.48 -10.54
N GLY A 23 11.77 -17.72 -9.45
CA GLY A 23 12.63 -16.53 -9.41
C GLY A 23 12.07 -15.31 -10.14
N LEU A 24 10.86 -15.40 -10.71
CA LEU A 24 10.14 -14.30 -11.35
C LEU A 24 9.11 -13.70 -10.39
N LEU A 25 9.21 -12.40 -10.13
CA LEU A 25 8.22 -11.65 -9.36
C LEU A 25 7.14 -11.13 -10.31
N SER A 26 5.92 -11.60 -10.17
CA SER A 26 4.73 -11.00 -10.77
C SER A 26 4.07 -10.01 -9.82
N LEU A 27 3.27 -9.08 -10.35
CA LEU A 27 2.50 -8.16 -9.50
C LEU A 27 1.45 -8.90 -8.64
N SER A 28 0.96 -10.05 -9.10
CA SER A 28 0.07 -10.91 -8.33
C SER A 28 0.76 -11.57 -7.13
N ASP A 29 2.07 -11.80 -7.18
CA ASP A 29 2.81 -12.37 -6.04
C ASP A 29 2.87 -11.39 -4.87
N LEU A 30 2.74 -10.08 -5.15
CA LEU A 30 2.70 -9.05 -4.11
C LEU A 30 1.43 -9.11 -3.27
N SER A 31 0.35 -9.75 -3.73
CA SER A 31 -0.88 -9.91 -2.95
C SER A 31 -0.88 -11.14 -2.04
N PHE A 32 0.24 -11.85 -1.89
CA PHE A 32 0.33 -12.98 -0.96
C PHE A 32 0.24 -12.50 0.51
N HIS A 33 -0.73 -13.00 1.29
CA HIS A 33 -0.87 -12.69 2.72
C HIS A 33 -0.04 -13.61 3.62
N SER A 34 0.84 -13.07 4.44
CA SER A 34 1.44 -13.79 5.55
C SER A 34 2.06 -12.82 6.56
N SER A 35 2.51 -13.33 7.71
CA SER A 35 3.25 -12.53 8.69
C SER A 35 4.62 -12.03 8.20
N LYS A 36 5.08 -12.48 7.01
CA LYS A 36 6.39 -12.17 6.42
C LYS A 36 6.29 -11.51 5.03
N SER A 37 5.09 -11.35 4.46
CA SER A 37 4.88 -10.76 3.13
C SER A 37 4.97 -9.23 3.18
N ILE A 38 4.89 -8.61 2.00
CA ILE A 38 4.74 -7.16 1.88
C ILE A 38 3.29 -6.74 2.05
N GLU A 39 2.33 -7.50 1.51
CA GLU A 39 0.91 -7.25 1.74
C GLU A 39 0.56 -7.60 3.19
N HIS A 40 -0.27 -6.73 3.78
CA HIS A 40 -0.57 -6.71 5.20
C HIS A 40 -1.93 -6.08 5.50
N ASP A 41 -2.46 -6.39 6.69
CA ASP A 41 -3.70 -5.81 7.22
C ASP A 41 -3.57 -4.31 7.55
N GLY A 42 -4.69 -3.60 7.64
CA GLY A 42 -4.65 -2.15 7.96
C GLY A 42 -4.25 -1.28 6.76
N SER A 43 -4.45 -1.78 5.54
CA SER A 43 -4.20 -1.05 4.30
C SER A 43 -5.08 0.20 4.16
N LEU A 44 -4.61 1.24 3.44
CA LEU A 44 -5.36 2.49 3.23
C LEU A 44 -6.53 2.35 2.24
N SER A 45 -6.44 1.41 1.30
CA SER A 45 -7.40 1.29 0.19
C SER A 45 -7.73 -0.14 -0.22
N ARG A 46 -7.25 -1.14 0.53
CA ARG A 46 -7.55 -2.57 0.30
C ARG A 46 -8.10 -3.18 1.59
N LEU A 47 -9.04 -4.11 1.47
CA LEU A 47 -9.54 -4.84 2.64
C LEU A 47 -8.47 -5.81 3.17
N ASP A 48 -8.51 -6.05 4.48
CA ASP A 48 -7.73 -7.09 5.14
C ASP A 48 -8.05 -8.45 4.50
N ALA A 49 -7.06 -9.33 4.40
CA ALA A 49 -7.21 -10.57 3.62
C ALA A 49 -8.40 -11.42 4.11
N ALA A 50 -8.53 -11.58 5.43
CA ALA A 50 -9.62 -12.32 6.07
C ALA A 50 -11.01 -11.68 5.89
N LEU A 51 -11.08 -10.37 5.64
CA LEU A 51 -12.33 -9.63 5.44
C LEU A 51 -12.67 -9.42 3.96
N SER A 52 -11.78 -9.82 3.06
CA SER A 52 -11.86 -9.47 1.64
C SER A 52 -12.81 -10.34 0.81
N ASN A 53 -13.35 -11.45 1.34
CA ASN A 53 -14.19 -12.41 0.60
C ASN A 53 -13.56 -12.84 -0.75
N ASN A 54 -12.29 -13.25 -0.73
CA ASN A 54 -11.47 -13.60 -1.90
C ASN A 54 -11.14 -12.42 -2.85
N GLN A 55 -11.35 -11.18 -2.43
CA GLN A 55 -10.93 -9.97 -3.15
C GLN A 55 -9.61 -9.39 -2.59
N GLN A 56 -8.74 -10.24 -2.06
CA GLN A 56 -7.48 -9.82 -1.48
C GLN A 56 -6.64 -9.04 -2.51
N GLY A 57 -6.03 -7.94 -2.08
CA GLY A 57 -5.20 -7.07 -2.92
C GLY A 57 -6.00 -6.23 -3.93
N LYS A 58 -7.33 -6.40 -4.01
CA LYS A 58 -8.19 -5.56 -4.85
C LYS A 58 -8.50 -4.24 -4.15
N PHE A 59 -8.55 -3.18 -4.95
CA PHE A 59 -8.97 -1.85 -4.50
C PHE A 59 -10.39 -1.91 -3.92
N ASN A 60 -10.58 -1.28 -2.77
CA ASN A 60 -11.86 -1.18 -2.09
C ASN A 60 -12.25 0.31 -1.97
N GLN A 61 -13.29 0.69 -2.71
CA GLN A 61 -13.74 2.09 -2.79
C GLN A 61 -14.20 2.63 -1.43
N GLU A 62 -14.89 1.83 -0.61
CA GLU A 62 -15.41 2.29 0.68
C GLU A 62 -14.26 2.62 1.66
N ARG A 63 -13.28 1.73 1.76
CA ARG A 63 -12.09 1.93 2.58
C ARG A 63 -11.27 3.12 2.09
N PHE A 64 -11.11 3.25 0.78
CA PHE A 64 -10.42 4.41 0.20
C PHE A 64 -11.17 5.72 0.47
N ASN A 65 -12.50 5.74 0.31
CA ASN A 65 -13.30 6.91 0.67
C ASN A 65 -13.17 7.25 2.16
N LYS A 66 -13.11 6.23 3.03
CA LYS A 66 -12.82 6.42 4.46
C LYS A 66 -11.44 7.04 4.67
N PHE A 67 -10.41 6.60 3.96
CA PHE A 67 -9.09 7.23 3.99
C PHE A 67 -9.16 8.71 3.58
N LEU A 68 -9.79 9.02 2.45
CA LEU A 68 -9.91 10.40 1.97
C LEU A 68 -10.69 11.29 2.94
N SER A 69 -11.62 10.73 3.72
CA SER A 69 -12.40 11.47 4.73
C SER A 69 -11.57 12.02 5.89
N PHE A 70 -10.31 11.60 6.05
CA PHE A 70 -9.39 12.18 7.02
C PHE A 70 -8.92 13.59 6.63
N SER A 71 -9.09 13.99 5.36
CA SER A 71 -8.84 15.37 4.94
C SER A 71 -9.81 16.32 5.63
N LYS A 72 -9.27 17.25 6.43
CA LYS A 72 -10.07 18.22 7.18
C LYS A 72 -10.69 19.30 6.31
N ASP A 73 -10.07 19.61 5.17
CA ASP A 73 -10.53 20.64 4.23
C ASP A 73 -11.18 20.05 2.96
N GLY A 74 -11.22 18.73 2.85
CA GLY A 74 -11.75 17.99 1.69
C GLY A 74 -10.92 18.14 0.42
N LYS A 75 -9.75 18.78 0.48
CA LYS A 75 -8.90 19.11 -0.68
C LYS A 75 -7.53 18.48 -0.59
N PHE A 76 -6.95 18.46 0.61
CA PHE A 76 -5.60 17.96 0.84
C PHE A 76 -5.55 17.01 2.03
N LEU A 77 -4.70 15.99 1.91
CA LEU A 77 -4.26 15.16 3.02
C LEU A 77 -2.91 15.68 3.51
N THR A 78 -2.87 16.14 4.77
CA THR A 78 -1.62 16.48 5.45
C THR A 78 -0.90 15.24 5.96
N THR A 79 0.34 15.40 6.42
CA THR A 79 1.08 14.31 7.08
C THR A 79 0.30 13.80 8.30
N GLU A 80 -0.31 14.72 9.05
CA GLU A 80 -1.13 14.43 10.22
C GLU A 80 -2.40 13.64 9.84
N ASP A 81 -3.06 13.99 8.74
CA ASP A 81 -4.27 13.28 8.29
C ASP A 81 -3.93 11.85 7.84
N VAL A 82 -2.81 11.65 7.12
CA VAL A 82 -2.34 10.32 6.72
C VAL A 82 -1.93 9.48 7.95
N ALA A 83 -1.27 10.09 8.94
CA ALA A 83 -0.92 9.41 10.18
C ALA A 83 -2.17 9.00 10.98
N ALA A 84 -3.15 9.89 11.08
CA ALA A 84 -4.43 9.60 11.72
C ALA A 84 -5.17 8.44 11.02
N ALA A 85 -5.19 8.44 9.68
CA ALA A 85 -5.74 7.34 8.91
C ALA A 85 -5.03 6.01 9.19
N ARG A 86 -3.69 5.99 9.23
CA ARG A 86 -2.93 4.75 9.54
C ARG A 86 -3.23 4.21 10.94
N LEU A 87 -3.30 5.09 11.94
CA LEU A 87 -3.67 4.69 13.30
C LEU A 87 -5.10 4.17 13.37
N TYR A 88 -6.03 4.80 12.65
CA TYR A 88 -7.41 4.32 12.54
C TYR A 88 -7.48 2.94 11.92
N PHE A 89 -6.87 2.71 10.74
CA PHE A 89 -6.96 1.41 10.08
C PHE A 89 -6.22 0.30 10.82
N LYS A 90 -5.13 0.62 11.55
CA LYS A 90 -4.52 -0.30 12.51
C LYS A 90 -5.51 -0.74 13.58
N ALA A 91 -6.18 0.22 14.23
CA ALA A 91 -7.15 -0.07 15.28
C ALA A 91 -8.38 -0.82 14.74
N ASP A 92 -8.87 -0.42 13.57
CA ASP A 92 -10.00 -1.04 12.87
C ASP A 92 -9.72 -2.51 12.53
N SER A 93 -8.55 -2.81 11.97
CA SER A 93 -8.12 -4.19 11.72
C SER A 93 -8.05 -5.01 13.01
N HIS A 94 -7.47 -4.48 14.08
CA HIS A 94 -7.43 -5.20 15.37
C HIS A 94 -8.83 -5.44 15.98
N ALA A 95 -9.76 -4.52 15.78
CA ALA A 95 -11.11 -4.63 16.35
C ALA A 95 -12.01 -5.57 15.54
N ASN A 96 -11.90 -5.52 14.21
CA ASN A 96 -12.89 -6.11 13.30
C ASN A 96 -12.37 -7.35 12.55
N ASN A 97 -11.06 -7.59 12.51
CA ASN A 97 -10.47 -8.77 11.89
C ASN A 97 -9.93 -9.73 12.98
N PRO A 98 -10.65 -10.82 13.32
CA PRO A 98 -10.19 -11.80 14.31
C PRO A 98 -8.94 -12.57 13.88
N GLN A 99 -8.54 -12.46 12.61
CA GLN A 99 -7.33 -13.05 12.03
C GLN A 99 -6.25 -11.99 11.74
N CYS A 100 -6.39 -10.78 12.31
CA CYS A 100 -5.46 -9.68 12.10
C CYS A 100 -4.01 -10.10 12.34
N LEU A 101 -3.19 -10.01 11.29
CA LEU A 101 -1.75 -10.23 11.37
C LEU A 101 -1.07 -8.91 11.67
N TRP A 102 -0.46 -8.80 12.86
CA TRP A 102 0.29 -7.61 13.24
C TRP A 102 1.63 -7.95 13.88
N ASN A 103 2.70 -7.33 13.39
CA ASN A 103 4.03 -7.39 13.98
C ASN A 103 4.84 -6.14 13.59
N GLN A 104 6.06 -5.99 14.13
CA GLN A 104 6.91 -4.83 13.87
C GLN A 104 7.27 -4.65 12.38
N SER A 105 7.37 -5.75 11.62
CA SER A 105 7.65 -5.69 10.18
C SER A 105 6.46 -5.12 9.40
N ILE A 106 5.24 -5.55 9.74
CA ILE A 106 3.99 -5.03 9.16
C ILE A 106 3.83 -3.54 9.51
N GLU A 107 4.05 -3.17 10.77
CA GLU A 107 3.96 -1.78 11.20
C GLU A 107 4.98 -0.90 10.45
N LYS A 108 6.21 -1.38 10.27
CA LYS A 108 7.21 -0.69 9.47
C LYS A 108 6.81 -0.56 8.00
N ALA A 109 6.25 -1.61 7.38
CA ALA A 109 5.77 -1.57 5.99
C ALA A 109 4.65 -0.53 5.83
N MET A 110 3.65 -0.56 6.71
CA MET A 110 2.54 0.38 6.76
C MET A 110 3.01 1.84 6.80
N TRP A 111 3.94 2.18 7.69
CA TRP A 111 4.50 3.52 7.78
C TRP A 111 5.37 3.88 6.56
N THR A 112 6.08 2.90 5.99
CA THR A 112 6.88 3.10 4.77
C THR A 112 6.01 3.46 3.58
N GLU A 113 4.89 2.76 3.37
CA GLU A 113 3.92 3.09 2.32
C GLU A 113 3.30 4.48 2.51
N ALA A 114 2.96 4.86 3.74
CA ALA A 114 2.46 6.21 4.04
C ALA A 114 3.50 7.29 3.67
N ALA A 115 4.77 7.05 4.00
CA ALA A 115 5.85 7.95 3.62
C ALA A 115 6.05 8.01 2.09
N ILE A 116 5.92 6.88 1.39
CA ILE A 116 6.00 6.82 -0.09
C ILE A 116 4.86 7.63 -0.71
N LEU A 117 3.63 7.48 -0.22
CA LEU A 117 2.48 8.27 -0.68
C LEU A 117 2.76 9.77 -0.55
N LEU A 118 3.18 10.21 0.64
CA LEU A 118 3.51 11.61 0.92
C LEU A 118 4.72 12.10 0.11
N TYR A 119 5.70 11.25 -0.17
CA TYR A 119 6.89 11.61 -0.93
C TYR A 119 6.64 11.71 -2.43
N ILE A 120 5.86 10.79 -3.00
CA ILE A 120 5.59 10.72 -4.44
C ILE A 120 4.53 11.75 -4.84
N LEU A 121 3.41 11.79 -4.12
CA LEU A 121 2.27 12.65 -4.46
C LEU A 121 2.28 13.97 -3.69
N GLY A 122 3.08 14.10 -2.63
CA GLY A 122 3.06 15.29 -1.79
C GLY A 122 3.77 16.48 -2.41
N LYS A 123 3.16 17.65 -2.24
CA LYS A 123 3.74 18.97 -2.55
C LYS A 123 3.53 19.86 -1.34
N HIS A 124 4.61 20.46 -0.84
CA HIS A 124 4.59 21.33 0.35
C HIS A 124 3.98 20.65 1.61
N GLY A 125 4.30 19.37 1.83
CA GLY A 125 3.88 18.63 3.03
C GLY A 125 2.44 18.12 3.01
N ARG A 126 1.76 18.19 1.85
CA ARG A 126 0.38 17.73 1.68
C ARG A 126 0.17 17.07 0.31
N VAL A 127 -0.80 16.17 0.22
CA VAL A 127 -1.17 15.45 -1.00
C VAL A 127 -2.55 15.91 -1.45
N SER A 128 -2.74 16.19 -2.75
CA SER A 128 -4.07 16.51 -3.29
C SER A 128 -4.99 15.28 -3.24
N ILE A 129 -6.24 15.46 -2.84
CA ILE A 129 -7.25 14.40 -2.91
C ILE A 129 -7.45 13.93 -4.36
N GLU A 130 -7.40 14.84 -5.33
CA GLU A 130 -7.54 14.50 -6.76
C GLU A 130 -6.36 13.66 -7.27
N ASP A 131 -5.13 14.02 -6.88
CA ASP A 131 -3.93 13.25 -7.23
C ASP A 131 -3.98 11.87 -6.57
N THR A 132 -4.47 11.79 -5.33
CA THR A 132 -4.64 10.53 -4.60
C THR A 132 -5.66 9.62 -5.30
N LYS A 133 -6.81 10.16 -5.71
CA LYS A 133 -7.84 9.42 -6.47
C LYS A 133 -7.28 8.90 -7.79
N SER A 134 -6.61 9.75 -8.54
CA SER A 134 -6.02 9.39 -9.84
C SER A 134 -4.98 8.28 -9.72
N ALA A 135 -4.20 8.26 -8.63
CA ALA A 135 -3.14 7.27 -8.43
C ALA A 135 -3.65 5.89 -7.99
N ASP A 136 -4.80 5.81 -7.32
CA ASP A 136 -5.36 4.55 -6.79
C ASP A 136 -6.53 4.01 -7.63
N GLU A 137 -6.98 4.74 -8.65
CA GLU A 137 -7.99 4.26 -9.62
C GLU A 137 -7.43 3.15 -10.54
N PRO A 138 -8.14 2.01 -10.70
CA PRO A 138 -7.68 0.88 -11.53
C PRO A 138 -7.37 1.25 -12.99
N SER A 139 -8.03 2.27 -13.54
CA SER A 139 -7.87 2.76 -14.91
C SER A 139 -6.49 3.37 -15.17
N TYR A 140 -5.81 3.90 -14.14
CA TYR A 140 -4.51 4.55 -14.28
C TYR A 140 -3.38 3.56 -14.67
N PHE A 141 -3.52 2.29 -14.30
CA PHE A 141 -2.48 1.27 -14.56
C PHE A 141 -2.75 0.41 -15.81
N GLN A 142 -3.94 0.46 -16.42
CA GLN A 142 -4.26 -0.41 -17.56
C GLN A 142 -3.48 -0.08 -18.85
N GLU A 143 -2.90 1.12 -18.97
CA GLU A 143 -2.13 1.49 -20.17
C GLU A 143 -0.65 1.09 -20.14
N ASN A 144 -0.11 0.56 -19.02
CA ASN A 144 1.35 0.37 -18.87
C ASN A 144 1.82 -1.04 -18.43
N THR A 145 0.96 -2.06 -18.39
CA THR A 145 1.31 -3.38 -17.80
C THR A 145 2.05 -4.38 -18.69
N GLN A 146 2.69 -3.97 -19.81
CA GLN A 146 3.48 -4.89 -20.65
C GLN A 146 4.99 -4.92 -20.38
N THR A 147 5.49 -4.34 -19.28
CA THR A 147 6.92 -4.40 -18.96
C THR A 147 7.23 -5.46 -17.90
N VAL A 148 7.57 -6.67 -18.36
CA VAL A 148 8.19 -7.70 -17.51
C VAL A 148 9.60 -7.24 -17.16
N MET A 149 9.86 -6.96 -15.88
CA MET A 149 11.19 -6.56 -15.42
C MET A 149 12.06 -7.83 -15.27
N GLN A 150 12.74 -8.23 -16.35
CA GLN A 150 13.79 -9.27 -16.29
C GLN A 150 15.04 -8.68 -15.64
N CYS A 151 15.25 -8.97 -14.35
CA CYS A 151 16.52 -8.66 -13.68
C CYS A 151 17.54 -9.73 -14.07
N ARG A 152 18.48 -9.40 -14.96
CA ARG A 152 19.61 -10.28 -15.27
C ARG A 152 20.54 -10.35 -14.05
N THR A 153 20.78 -11.55 -13.57
CA THR A 153 21.83 -11.86 -12.59
C THR A 153 23.19 -11.51 -13.20
N ILE A 154 24.01 -10.75 -12.46
CA ILE A 154 25.45 -10.55 -12.75
C ILE A 154 26.22 -11.63 -12.00
#